data_AF-A0A8X6N3R6-F1
#
_entry.id   AF-A0A8X6N3R6-F1
#
_cell.length_a   1.000
_cell.length_b   1.000
_cell.length_c   1.000
_cell.angle_alpha   90.00
_cell.angle_beta   90.00
_cell.angle_gamma   90.00
#
_symmetry.space_group_name_H-M   'P 1'
#
loop_
_entity.id
_entity.type
_entity.pdbx_description
1 polymer ?
#
loop_
_entity_poly.entity_id
_entity_poly.type
_entity_poly.pdbx_seq_one_letter_code
_entity_poly.pdbx_strand_id
1 'polypeptide(L)' 'MSSYNPRERPLRGDKTLNAIVRCGQAVHLSIERFVTLGEAMADDNAEIKVDMYEACRDARAA' A
#
# COMPACT_ATOMS: atom_id res chain seq x y z
N MET A 1 -40.49 20.19 4.89
CA MET A 1 -39.69 19.55 3.81
C MET A 1 -38.26 19.44 4.32
N SER A 2 -37.81 18.24 4.66
CA SER A 2 -36.44 18.01 5.12
C SER A 2 -35.55 17.80 3.89
N SER A 3 -34.56 18.66 3.70
CA SER A 3 -33.60 18.57 2.60
C SER A 3 -32.71 17.33 2.80
N TYR A 4 -32.87 16.33 1.96
CA TYR A 4 -31.96 15.19 1.87
C TYR A 4 -30.63 15.67 1.29
N ASN A 5 -29.58 15.75 2.12
CA ASN A 5 -28.23 16.13 1.73
C ASN A 5 -27.40 14.85 1.43
N PRO A 6 -27.09 14.51 0.16
CA PRO A 6 -26.36 13.29 -0.19
C PRO A 6 -24.89 13.27 0.30
N ARG A 7 -24.40 14.39 0.82
CA ARG A 7 -23.03 14.57 1.31
C ARG A 7 -22.82 14.11 2.75
N GLU A 8 -23.90 13.86 3.49
CA GLU A 8 -23.85 13.36 4.87
C GLU A 8 -24.00 11.83 4.89
N ARG A 9 -23.24 11.11 4.04
CA ARG A 9 -23.10 9.67 4.27
C ARG A 9 -22.41 9.52 5.64
N PRO A 10 -23.06 8.89 6.64
CA PRO A 10 -22.43 8.67 7.93
C PRO A 10 -21.12 7.94 7.67
N LEU A 11 -20.06 8.40 8.33
CA LEU A 11 -18.77 7.75 8.39
C LEU A 11 -19.01 6.25 8.51
N ARG A 12 -18.62 5.52 7.45
CA ARG A 12 -18.81 4.08 7.27
C ARG A 12 -18.59 3.38 8.63
N GLY A 13 -19.60 2.67 9.14
CA GLY A 13 -19.56 2.12 10.50
C GLY A 13 -18.34 1.25 10.79
N ASP A 14 -18.00 1.05 12.07
CA ASP A 14 -16.74 0.47 12.59
C ASP A 14 -16.21 -0.76 11.84
N LYS A 15 -17.09 -1.64 11.36
CA LYS A 15 -16.72 -2.82 10.54
C LYS A 15 -15.96 -2.42 9.26
N THR A 16 -16.36 -1.33 8.62
CA THR A 16 -15.74 -0.84 7.39
C THR A 16 -14.40 -0.19 7.67
N LEU A 17 -14.28 0.58 8.75
CA LEU A 17 -12.99 1.15 9.17
C LEU A 17 -11.99 0.05 9.51
N ASN A 18 -12.42 -0.99 10.23
CA ASN A 18 -11.58 -2.15 10.54
C ASN A 18 -11.14 -2.89 9.27
N ALA A 19 -12.03 -3.08 8.30
CA ALA A 19 -11.67 -3.67 7.02
C ALA A 19 -10.61 -2.85 6.26
N ILE A 20 -10.71 -1.52 6.28
CA ILE A 20 -9.72 -0.62 5.67
C ILE A 20 -8.36 -0.76 6.36
N VAL A 21 -8.31 -0.76 7.70
CA VAL A 21 -7.07 -0.94 8.45
C VAL A 21 -6.40 -2.27 8.11
N ARG A 22 -7.17 -3.36 8.10
CA ARG A 22 -6.65 -4.69 7.74
C ARG A 22 -6.13 -4.74 6.31
N CYS A 23 -6.82 -4.08 5.39
CA CYS A 23 -6.36 -3.95 4.01
C CYS A 23 -5.01 -3.23 3.94
N GLY A 24 -4.87 -2.08 4.61
CA GLY A 24 -3.61 -1.34 4.67
C GLY A 24 -2.46 -2.17 5.24
N GLN A 25 -2.71 -2.92 6.32
CA GLN A 25 -1.72 -3.85 6.90
C GLN A 25 -1.31 -4.96 5.94
N ALA A 26 -2.26 -5.58 5.25
CA ALA A 26 -2.00 -6.64 4.29
C ALA A 26 -1.22 -6.13 3.08
N VAL A 27 -1.56 -4.93 2.58
CA VAL A 27 -0.84 -4.26 1.50
C VAL A 27 0.59 -3.94 1.91
N HIS A 28 0.79 -3.31 3.08
CA HIS A 28 2.13 -3.00 3.59
C HIS A 28 3.01 -4.26 3.73
N LEU A 29 2.48 -5.33 4.31
CA LEU A 29 3.20 -6.60 4.41
C LEU A 29 3.58 -7.18 3.03
N SER A 30 2.69 -7.02 2.05
CA SER A 30 2.95 -7.48 0.68
C SER A 30 4.04 -6.65 0.01
N ILE A 31 4.05 -5.33 0.24
CA ILE A 31 5.10 -4.42 -0.24
C ILE A 31 6.46 -4.81 0.37
N GLU A 32 6.56 -5.00 1.68
CA GLU A 32 7.84 -5.38 2.30
C GLU A 32 8.40 -6.68 1.72
N ARG A 33 7.55 -7.69 1.53
CA ARG A 33 7.96 -8.96 0.93
C ARG A 33 8.40 -8.80 -0.53
N PHE A 34 7.69 -7.97 -1.30
CA PHE A 34 8.03 -7.69 -2.69
C PHE A 34 9.35 -6.92 -2.79
N VAL A 35 9.58 -5.94 -1.91
CA VAL A 35 10.84 -5.20 -1.82
C VAL A 35 12.00 -6.14 -1.49
N THR A 36 11.86 -7.02 -0.50
CA THR A 36 12.92 -8.00 -0.19
C THR A 36 13.25 -8.89 -1.39
N LEU A 37 12.24 -9.34 -2.14
CA LEU A 37 12.46 -10.10 -3.38
C LEU A 37 13.19 -9.25 -4.43
N GLY A 38 12.75 -8.00 -4.63
CA GLY A 38 13.33 -7.08 -5.61
C GLY A 38 14.79 -6.71 -5.29
N GLU A 39 15.11 -6.46 -4.03
CA GLU A 39 16.48 -6.21 -3.55
C GLU A 39 17.38 -7.44 -3.81
N ALA A 40 16.89 -8.65 -3.53
CA ALA A 40 17.63 -9.89 -3.85
C ALA A 40 17.85 -10.07 -5.36
N MET A 41 16.83 -9.78 -6.19
CA MET A 41 16.96 -9.81 -7.65
C MET A 41 17.95 -8.75 -8.15
N ALA A 42 17.99 -7.58 -7.53
CA ALA A 42 18.93 -6.50 -7.86
C ALA A 42 20.38 -6.89 -7.56
N ASP A 43 20.61 -7.61 -6.46
CA ASP A 43 21.93 -8.12 -6.11
C ASP A 43 22.51 -9.08 -7.15
N ASP A 44 21.64 -9.88 -7.79
CA ASP A 44 22.02 -10.84 -8.83
C ASP A 44 22.17 -10.21 -10.22
N ASN A 45 21.68 -8.97 -10.44
CA ASN A 45 21.62 -8.34 -11.76
C ASN A 45 22.20 -6.92 -11.75
N ALA A 46 23.52 -6.81 -11.94
CA ALA A 46 24.26 -5.55 -11.86
C ALA A 46 23.75 -4.44 -12.81
N GLU A 47 23.21 -4.81 -13.98
CA GLU A 47 22.68 -3.86 -14.98
C GLU A 47 21.45 -3.08 -14.46
N ILE A 48 20.58 -3.74 -13.71
CA ILE A 48 19.32 -3.16 -13.20
C ILE A 48 19.37 -2.81 -11.72
N LYS A 49 20.52 -3.05 -11.06
CA LYS A 49 20.64 -2.99 -9.60
C LYS A 49 20.19 -1.64 -9.05
N VAL A 50 20.73 -0.55 -9.60
CA VAL A 50 20.43 0.82 -9.11
C VAL A 50 18.94 1.12 -9.24
N ASP A 51 18.39 0.94 -10.45
CA ASP A 51 16.98 1.24 -10.73
C ASP A 51 16.03 0.39 -9.88
N MET A 52 16.35 -0.89 -9.67
CA MET A 52 15.55 -1.78 -8.84
C MET A 52 15.59 -1.36 -7.36
N TYR A 53 16.74 -0.95 -6.83
CA TYR A 53 16.85 -0.45 -5.46
C TYR A 53 16.11 0.87 -5.26
N GLU A 54 16.16 1.78 -6.25
CA GLU A 54 15.38 3.03 -6.20
C GLU A 54 13.88 2.74 -6.22
N ALA A 55 13.41 1.88 -7.13
CA ALA A 55 12.02 1.46 -7.19
C ALA A 55 11.56 0.78 -5.89
N CYS A 56 12.41 -0.07 -5.28
CA CYS A 56 12.15 -0.71 -4.00
C CYS A 56 12.03 0.31 -2.85
N ARG A 57 12.91 1.32 -2.83
CA ARG A 57 12.84 2.41 -1.84
C ARG A 57 11.56 3.20 -1.98
N ASP A 58 11.18 3.54 -3.21
CA ASP A 58 9.98 4.32 -3.49
C ASP A 58 8.70 3.50 -3.17
N ALA A 59 8.71 2.19 -3.43
CA ALA A 59 7.62 1.29 -3.04
C ALA A 59 7.42 1.22 -1.53
N ARG A 60 8.50 1.22 -0.73
CA ARG A 60 8.45 1.21 0.74
C ARG A 60 7.92 2.54 1.32
N ALA A 61 8.07 3.64 0.59
CA ALA A 61 7.63 4.97 1.01
C ALA A 61 6.15 5.28 0.66
N ALA A 62 5.48 4.42 -0.12
CA ALA A 62 4.09 4.58 -0.54
C ALA A 62 3.08 4.09 0.51
#